data_AF-A0A0B6X2I2-F1
#
_entry.id   AF-A0A0B6X2I2-F1
#
_cell.length_a   1.000
_cell.length_b   1.000
_cell.length_c   1.000
_cell.angle_alpha   90.00
_cell.angle_beta   90.00
_cell.angle_gamma   90.00
#
_symmetry.space_group_name_H-M   'P 1'
#
loop_
_entity.id
_entity.type
_entity.pdbx_description
1 polymer ?
#
loop_
_entity_poly.entity_id
_entity_poly.type
_entity_poly.pdbx_seq_one_letter_code
_entity_poly.pdbx_strand_id
1 'polypeptide(L)'
;MNPHRFQTPKRAAHMQIDEQLNRLEEDIRRLKIEFDIFFNGGAKRPPYDTKNRVETMIKRLGDDRTLNFTQRYRYNTLVSRYTALRELWRRTLQEREEGPHRPLLR
;
A
#
# COMPACT_ATOMS: atom_id res chain seq x y z
N MET A 1 27.48 26.66 35.59
CA MET A 1 27.44 25.24 35.14
C MET A 1 26.11 24.61 35.52
N ASN A 2 25.32 24.16 34.54
CA ASN A 2 24.42 23.00 34.65
C ASN A 2 24.04 22.53 33.22
N PRO A 3 24.47 21.34 32.75
CA PRO A 3 24.18 20.88 31.39
C PRO A 3 22.96 19.95 31.38
N HIS A 4 21.76 20.47 31.18
CA HIS A 4 20.56 19.64 31.03
C HIS A 4 20.30 19.28 29.56
N ARG A 5 20.97 18.20 29.16
CA ARG A 5 20.45 17.09 28.33
C ARG A 5 19.64 17.49 27.09
N PHE A 6 20.33 17.64 25.97
CA PHE A 6 19.75 17.52 24.62
C PHE A 6 19.11 16.12 24.46
N GLN A 7 17.81 16.02 24.66
CA GLN A 7 17.05 14.85 24.24
C GLN A 7 17.04 14.81 22.71
N THR A 8 17.77 13.85 22.17
CA THR A 8 17.96 13.49 20.76
C THR A 8 16.66 13.48 19.91
N PRO A 9 16.71 13.80 18.60
CA PRO A 9 15.55 13.95 17.70
C PRO A 9 14.78 12.65 17.35
N LYS A 10 15.05 11.54 18.04
CA LYS A 10 14.49 10.22 17.73
C LYS A 10 12.95 10.17 17.86
N ARG A 11 12.37 10.93 18.80
CA ARG A 11 10.90 11.00 18.99
C ARG A 11 10.15 11.64 17.80
N ALA A 12 10.74 12.65 17.16
CA ALA A 12 10.12 13.29 15.99
C ALA A 12 10.09 12.35 14.79
N ALA A 13 11.17 11.57 14.57
CA ALA A 13 11.22 10.57 13.50
C ALA A 13 10.16 9.49 13.67
N HIS A 14 9.91 9.00 14.89
CA HIS A 14 8.85 8.00 15.14
C HIS A 14 7.45 8.54 14.81
N MET A 15 7.15 9.79 15.20
CA MET A 15 5.86 10.43 14.87
C MET A 15 5.66 10.59 13.36
N GLN A 16 6.74 10.82 12.62
CA GLN A 16 6.72 10.88 11.15
C GLN A 16 6.47 9.50 10.51
N ILE A 17 6.91 8.40 11.13
CA ILE A 17 6.66 7.04 10.60
C ILE A 17 5.21 6.63 10.83
N ASP A 18 4.65 6.88 12.02
CA ASP A 18 3.24 6.58 12.27
C ASP A 18 2.31 7.35 11.32
N GLU A 19 2.61 8.61 11.04
CA GLU A 19 1.90 9.41 10.03
C GLU A 19 2.05 8.81 8.62
N GLN A 20 3.26 8.37 8.23
CA GLN A 20 3.48 7.69 6.96
C GLN A 20 2.72 6.36 6.85
N LEU A 21 2.62 5.59 7.95
CA LEU A 21 1.85 4.35 8.00
C LEU A 21 0.35 4.62 7.88
N ASN A 22 -0.17 5.68 8.53
CA ASN A 22 -1.56 6.10 8.39
C ASN A 22 -1.87 6.49 6.93
N ARG A 23 -1.00 7.29 6.31
CA ARG A 23 -1.14 7.67 4.89
C ARG A 23 -1.10 6.46 3.97
N LEU A 24 -0.19 5.51 4.21
CA LEU A 24 -0.13 4.26 3.45
C LEU A 24 -1.45 3.48 3.57
N GLU A 25 -2.03 3.40 4.77
CA GLU A 25 -3.32 2.75 4.96
C GLU A 25 -4.45 3.45 4.19
N GLU A 26 -4.52 4.78 4.26
CA GLU A 26 -5.51 5.57 3.53
C GLU A 26 -5.36 5.41 2.01
N ASP A 27 -4.14 5.47 1.49
CA ASP A 27 -3.87 5.29 0.07
C ASP A 27 -4.22 3.86 -0.39
N ILE A 28 -4.00 2.82 0.44
CA ILE A 28 -4.45 1.45 0.15
C ILE A 28 -5.98 1.38 0.09
N ARG A 29 -6.69 2.02 1.03
CA ARG A 29 -8.17 2.06 1.03
C ARG A 29 -8.70 2.79 -0.19
N ARG A 30 -8.13 3.95 -0.53
CA ARG A 30 -8.47 4.73 -1.72
C ARG A 30 -8.24 3.91 -2.98
N LEU A 31 -7.09 3.26 -3.10
CA LEU A 31 -6.75 2.42 -4.25
C LEU A 31 -7.78 1.31 -4.46
N LYS A 32 -8.23 0.66 -3.37
CA LYS A 32 -9.32 -0.33 -3.43
C LYS A 32 -10.61 0.25 -3.99
N ILE A 33 -11.02 1.43 -3.53
CA ILE A 33 -12.25 2.09 -3.99
C ILE A 33 -12.12 2.45 -5.47
N GLU A 34 -10.99 3.02 -5.88
CA GLU A 34 -10.76 3.40 -7.28
C GLU A 34 -10.76 2.17 -8.22
N PHE A 35 -10.16 1.05 -7.79
CA PHE A 35 -10.25 -0.20 -8.53
C PHE A 35 -11.68 -0.76 -8.56
N ASP A 36 -12.42 -0.68 -7.46
CA ASP A 36 -13.82 -1.11 -7.40
C ASP A 36 -14.70 -0.30 -8.37
N ILE A 37 -14.54 1.02 -8.42
CA ILE A 37 -15.20 1.91 -9.39
C ILE A 37 -14.81 1.54 -10.82
N PHE A 38 -13.51 1.31 -11.08
CA PHE A 38 -13.03 0.87 -12.39
C PHE A 38 -13.67 -0.46 -12.80
N PHE A 39 -13.74 -1.43 -11.89
CA PHE A 39 -14.40 -2.70 -12.18
C PHE A 39 -15.90 -2.53 -12.41
N ASN A 40 -16.58 -1.71 -11.63
CA ASN A 40 -17.99 -1.41 -11.84
C ASN A 40 -18.28 -0.55 -13.10
N GLY A 41 -17.26 -0.21 -13.90
CA GLY A 41 -17.40 0.56 -15.14
C GLY A 41 -17.53 2.07 -14.93
N GLY A 42 -17.37 2.55 -13.68
CA GLY A 42 -17.41 3.97 -13.33
C GLY A 42 -16.14 4.75 -13.69
N ALA A 43 -15.04 4.07 -14.01
CA ALA A 43 -13.80 4.69 -14.47
C ALA A 43 -13.28 4.01 -15.75
N LYS A 44 -12.80 4.82 -16.71
CA LYS A 44 -12.26 4.33 -17.99
C LYS A 44 -10.83 3.79 -17.90
N ARG A 45 -10.09 4.12 -16.83
CA ARG A 45 -8.67 3.78 -16.68
C ARG A 45 -8.38 3.26 -15.27
N PRO A 46 -7.48 2.29 -15.13
CA PRO A 46 -7.00 1.83 -13.82
C PRO A 46 -6.32 2.97 -13.04
N PRO A 47 -6.39 2.96 -11.69
CA PRO A 47 -5.73 3.96 -10.83
C PRO A 47 -4.22 3.70 -10.71
N TYR A 48 -3.47 3.93 -11.79
CA TYR A 48 -2.02 3.73 -11.82
C TYR A 48 -1.26 4.69 -10.90
N ASP A 49 -1.67 5.95 -10.82
CA ASP A 49 -1.05 6.96 -9.95
C ASP A 49 -1.10 6.56 -8.47
N THR A 50 -2.31 6.24 -7.96
CA THR A 50 -2.50 5.81 -6.57
C THR A 50 -1.75 4.51 -6.30
N LYS A 51 -1.72 3.57 -7.27
CA LYS A 51 -0.95 2.33 -7.14
C LYS A 51 0.55 2.62 -6.99
N ASN A 52 1.12 3.43 -7.88
CA ASN A 52 2.55 3.77 -7.86
C ASN A 52 2.93 4.49 -6.56
N ARG A 53 2.04 5.35 -6.04
CA ARG A 53 2.22 6.03 -4.76
C ARG A 53 2.29 5.03 -3.60
N VAL A 54 1.37 4.07 -3.54
CA VAL A 54 1.36 3.00 -2.53
C VAL A 54 2.63 2.15 -2.64
N GLU A 55 3.01 1.70 -3.85
CA GLU A 55 4.21 0.89 -4.05
C GLU A 55 5.49 1.63 -3.64
N THR A 56 5.58 2.92 -3.93
CA THR A 56 6.72 3.76 -3.54
C THR A 56 6.82 3.90 -2.02
N MET A 57 5.69 4.12 -1.34
CA MET A 57 5.67 4.19 0.13
C MET A 57 5.99 2.85 0.79
N ILE A 58 5.49 1.74 0.25
CA ILE A 58 5.82 0.40 0.75
C ILE A 58 7.32 0.17 0.65
N LYS A 59 7.94 0.44 -0.50
CA LYS A 59 9.40 0.30 -0.69
C LYS A 59 10.17 1.15 0.32
N ARG A 60 9.84 2.45 0.41
CA ARG A 60 10.50 3.38 1.33
C ARG A 60 10.41 2.96 2.79
N LEU A 61 9.23 2.54 3.25
CA LEU A 61 9.03 2.08 4.63
C LEU A 61 9.65 0.69 4.88
N GLY A 62 9.71 -0.16 3.86
CA GLY A 62 10.37 -1.47 3.94
C GLY A 62 11.88 -1.37 4.12
N ASP A 63 12.51 -0.40 3.44
CA ASP A 63 13.94 -0.09 3.54
C ASP A 63 14.30 0.62 4.86
N ASP A 64 13.33 1.20 5.54
CA ASP A 64 13.54 1.89 6.81
C ASP A 64 13.78 0.90 7.97
N ARG A 65 15.02 0.85 8.44
CA ARG A 65 15.45 0.02 9.59
C ARG A 65 15.13 0.63 10.95
N THR A 66 14.56 1.83 11.01
CA THR A 66 14.26 2.56 12.25
C THR A 66 12.87 2.24 12.83
N LEU A 67 12.07 1.45 12.10
CA LEU A 67 10.76 0.96 12.53
C LEU A 67 10.86 0.21 13.87
N ASN A 68 10.02 0.60 14.84
CA ASN A 68 9.84 -0.18 16.05
C ASN A 68 8.97 -1.43 15.80
N PHE A 69 8.87 -2.33 16.77
CA PHE A 69 8.12 -3.58 16.65
C PHE A 69 6.65 -3.38 16.25
N THR A 70 5.96 -2.44 16.89
CA THR A 70 4.54 -2.11 16.62
C THR A 70 4.35 -1.55 15.20
N GLN A 71 5.23 -0.63 14.79
CA GLN A 71 5.23 -0.04 13.46
C GLN A 71 5.53 -1.08 12.39
N ARG A 72 6.50 -1.98 12.64
CA ARG A 72 6.84 -3.09 11.74
C ARG A 72 5.69 -4.07 11.59
N TYR A 73 4.99 -4.39 12.68
CA TYR A 73 3.80 -5.22 12.64
C TYR A 73 2.70 -4.57 11.78
N ARG A 74 2.37 -3.30 12.06
CA ARG A 74 1.42 -2.52 11.25
C ARG A 74 1.79 -2.49 9.77
N TYR A 75 3.04 -2.16 9.46
CA TYR A 75 3.58 -2.18 8.10
C TYR A 75 3.38 -3.53 7.42
N ASN A 76 3.76 -4.64 8.08
CA ASN A 76 3.61 -5.98 7.52
C ASN A 76 2.14 -6.33 7.26
N THR A 77 1.22 -5.92 8.14
CA THR A 77 -0.23 -6.09 7.93
C THR A 77 -0.71 -5.31 6.70
N LEU A 78 -0.26 -4.07 6.52
CA LEU A 78 -0.61 -3.24 5.36
C LEU A 78 -0.07 -3.84 4.05
N VAL A 79 1.19 -4.30 4.05
CA VAL A 79 1.81 -4.96 2.88
C VAL A 79 1.09 -6.25 2.51
N SER A 80 0.71 -7.06 3.50
CA SER A 80 -0.04 -8.30 3.28
C SER A 80 -1.41 -8.00 2.64
N ARG A 81 -2.14 -7.01 3.20
CA ARG A 81 -3.42 -6.55 2.64
C ARG A 81 -3.26 -6.03 1.20
N TYR A 82 -2.24 -5.22 0.93
CA TYR A 82 -1.95 -4.71 -0.41
C TYR A 82 -1.65 -5.85 -1.40
N THR A 83 -0.83 -6.82 -0.99
CA THR A 83 -0.49 -7.98 -1.83
C THR A 83 -1.74 -8.78 -2.22
N ALA A 84 -2.62 -9.05 -1.25
CA ALA A 84 -3.88 -9.74 -1.51
C ALA A 84 -4.79 -8.96 -2.48
N LEU A 85 -4.91 -7.65 -2.30
CA LEU A 85 -5.67 -6.78 -3.21
C LEU A 85 -5.08 -6.77 -4.62
N ARG A 86 -3.75 -6.69 -4.74
CA ARG A 86 -3.04 -6.70 -6.03
C ARG A 86 -3.29 -7.99 -6.80
N GLU A 87 -3.25 -9.14 -6.13
CA GLU A 87 -3.55 -10.44 -6.76
C GLU A 87 -5.03 -10.53 -7.18
N LEU A 88 -5.95 -10.04 -6.35
CA LEU A 88 -7.37 -9.96 -6.69
C LEU A 88 -7.58 -9.16 -7.97
N TRP A 89 -7.03 -7.93 -8.04
CA TRP A 89 -7.17 -7.08 -9.22
C TRP A 89 -6.53 -7.69 -10.47
N ARG A 90 -5.38 -8.36 -10.32
CA ARG A 90 -4.73 -9.05 -11.44
C ARG A 90 -5.64 -10.13 -12.02
N ARG A 91 -6.25 -10.96 -11.16
CA ARG A 91 -7.20 -12.01 -11.57
C ARG A 91 -8.42 -11.41 -12.25
N THR A 92 -9.03 -10.37 -11.66
CA THR A 92 -10.21 -9.72 -12.26
C THR A 92 -9.90 -9.03 -13.59
N LEU A 93 -8.70 -8.49 -13.77
CA LEU A 93 -8.26 -7.97 -15.06
C LEU A 93 -8.10 -9.08 -16.09
N GLN A 94 -7.46 -10.20 -15.72
CA GLN A 94 -7.33 -11.38 -16.58
C GLN A 94 -8.69 -11.93 -17.00
N GLU A 95 -9.63 -12.11 -16.07
CA GLU A 95 -11.00 -12.58 -16.36
C GLU A 95 -11.76 -11.66 -17.33
N ARG A 96 -11.44 -10.36 -17.35
CA ARG A 96 -12.04 -9.39 -18.26
C ARG A 96 -11.40 -9.35 -19.64
N GLU A 97 -10.08 -9.54 -19.71
CA GLU A 97 -9.34 -9.61 -20.98
C GLU A 97 -9.53 -10.99 -21.66
N GLU A 98 -9.64 -12.07 -20.88
CA GLU A 98 -9.79 -13.46 -21.34
C GLU A 98 -11.27 -13.91 -21.46
N GLY A 99 -12.18 -13.03 -21.91
CA GLY A 99 -13.59 -13.37 -22.10
C GLY A 99 -13.78 -14.81 -22.62
N PRO A 100 -14.70 -15.58 -22.01
CA PRO A 100 -14.54 -17.00 -21.65
C PRO A 100 -13.67 -17.73 -22.67
N HIS A 101 -12.39 -17.89 -22.36
CA HIS A 101 -11.50 -18.66 -23.19
C HIS A 101 -12.00 -20.11 -23.18
N ARG A 102 -12.81 -20.40 -24.20
CA ARG A 102 -13.20 -21.73 -24.62
C ARG A 102 -11.95 -22.60 -24.52
N PRO A 103 -11.95 -23.69 -23.73
CA PRO A 103 -10.86 -24.63 -23.81
C PRO A 103 -10.90 -25.14 -25.24
N LEU A 104 -9.85 -24.83 -26.01
CA LEU A 104 -9.62 -25.52 -27.26
C LEU A 104 -9.31 -26.95 -26.85
N LEU A 105 -10.35 -27.79 -26.86
CA LEU A 105 -10.22 -29.23 -26.88
C LEU A 105 -9.25 -29.57 -28.02
N ARG A 106 -8.09 -30.09 -27.67
CA ARG A 106 -7.21 -30.83 -28.56
C ARG A 106 -6.60 -32.00 -27.82
#